data_AF-A0A522XCW3-F1
#
_entry.id   AF-A0A522XCW3-F1
#
_cell.length_a   1.000
_cell.length_b   1.000
_cell.length_c   1.000
_cell.angle_alpha   90.00
_cell.angle_beta   90.00
_cell.angle_gamma   90.00
#
_symmetry.space_group_name_H-M   'P 1'
#
loop_
_entity.id
_entity.type
_entity.pdbx_description
1 polymer ?
#
loop_
_entity_poly.entity_id
_entity_poly.type
_entity_poly.pdbx_seq_one_letter_code
_entity_poly.pdbx_strand_id
1 'polypeptide(L)'
;MKPKFKSELAWQQAQLLMQPALIRIVDNIRKRLEQTSWKATYQETQIPVPGYQLLLELGDRQKTLDIWELCYRVCFRDYVPTPSPEQACEVDIDTSLIDEGDVDWERLDEKARTVTHLVLADLPEA
;
A
#
# COMPACT_ATOMS: atom_id res chain seq x y z
N MET A 1 4.78 4.94 9.66
CA MET A 1 4.05 4.92 10.97
C MET A 1 4.01 3.49 11.50
N LYS A 2 3.86 3.24 12.81
CA LYS A 2 3.62 1.88 13.34
C LYS A 2 2.13 1.67 13.67
N PRO A 3 1.39 0.80 12.96
CA PRO A 3 -0.01 0.56 13.30
C PRO A 3 -0.13 -0.14 14.66
N LYS A 4 -1.08 0.32 15.48
CA LYS A 4 -1.45 -0.28 16.76
C LYS A 4 -2.85 -0.88 16.63
N PHE A 5 -2.96 -2.19 16.80
CA PHE A 5 -4.22 -2.91 16.70
C PHE A 5 -4.95 -2.91 18.04
N LYS A 6 -6.28 -2.79 18.01
CA LYS A 6 -7.13 -2.71 19.21
C LYS A 6 -7.38 -4.08 19.87
N SER A 7 -7.17 -5.17 19.15
CA SER A 7 -7.41 -6.53 19.63
C SER A 7 -6.54 -7.56 18.92
N GLU A 8 -6.44 -8.76 19.49
CA GLU A 8 -5.80 -9.91 18.83
C GLU A 8 -6.50 -10.29 17.53
N LEU A 9 -7.84 -10.22 17.49
CA LEU A 9 -8.61 -10.46 16.27
C LEU A 9 -8.22 -9.46 15.16
N ALA A 10 -8.09 -8.17 15.49
CA ALA A 10 -7.65 -7.17 14.51
C ALA A 10 -6.23 -7.44 14.01
N TRP A 11 -5.34 -7.92 14.88
CA TRP A 11 -4.00 -8.32 14.47
C TRP A 11 -4.00 -9.53 13.53
N GLN A 12 -4.80 -10.57 13.83
CA GLN A 12 -4.96 -11.75 12.97
C GLN A 12 -5.53 -11.38 11.60
N GLN A 13 -6.56 -10.52 11.56
CA GLN A 13 -7.14 -10.01 10.33
C GLN A 13 -6.13 -9.19 9.52
N ALA A 14 -5.28 -8.39 10.18
CA ALA A 14 -4.20 -7.70 9.50
C ALA A 14 -3.23 -8.69 8.86
N GLN A 15 -2.80 -9.72 9.58
CA GLN A 15 -1.89 -10.74 9.03
C GLN A 15 -2.48 -11.45 7.80
N LEU A 16 -3.77 -11.75 7.83
CA LEU A 16 -4.49 -12.34 6.70
C LEU A 16 -4.44 -11.45 5.45
N LEU A 17 -4.59 -10.13 5.63
CA LEU A 17 -4.71 -9.18 4.53
C LEU A 17 -3.37 -8.65 4.00
N MET A 18 -2.34 -8.50 4.84
CA MET A 18 -1.13 -7.74 4.49
C MET A 18 -0.35 -8.34 3.31
N GLN A 19 -0.15 -9.66 3.27
CA GLN A 19 0.57 -10.29 2.15
C GLN A 19 -0.24 -10.24 0.83
N PRO A 20 -1.54 -10.60 0.82
CA PRO A 20 -2.40 -10.38 -0.34
C PRO A 20 -2.40 -8.92 -0.84
N ALA A 21 -2.51 -7.95 0.07
CA ALA A 21 -2.51 -6.53 -0.28
C ALA A 21 -1.21 -6.12 -0.97
N LEU A 22 -0.06 -6.58 -0.46
CA LEU A 22 1.24 -6.32 -1.08
C LEU A 22 1.30 -6.83 -2.52
N ILE A 23 0.86 -8.08 -2.75
CA ILE A 23 0.82 -8.68 -4.09
C ILE A 23 -0.04 -7.84 -5.03
N ARG A 24 -1.24 -7.44 -4.58
CA ARG A 24 -2.18 -6.65 -5.40
C ARG A 24 -1.68 -5.24 -5.68
N ILE A 25 -1.05 -4.58 -4.71
CA ILE A 25 -0.47 -3.25 -4.90
C ILE A 25 0.65 -3.31 -5.94
N VAL A 26 1.61 -4.23 -5.79
CA VAL A 26 2.75 -4.35 -6.72
C VAL A 26 2.27 -4.70 -8.13
N ASP A 27 1.31 -5.61 -8.26
CA ASP A 27 0.75 -5.99 -9.57
C ASP A 27 0.04 -4.81 -10.26
N ASN A 28 -0.80 -4.08 -9.54
CA ASN A 28 -1.51 -2.93 -10.09
C ASN A 28 -0.55 -1.78 -10.44
N ILE A 29 0.49 -1.55 -9.65
CA ILE A 29 1.56 -0.58 -9.97
C ILE A 29 2.24 -0.97 -11.28
N ARG A 30 2.68 -2.22 -11.42
CA ARG A 30 3.34 -2.73 -12.63
C ARG A 30 2.47 -2.50 -13.86
N LYS A 31 1.20 -2.93 -13.81
CA LYS A 31 0.22 -2.74 -14.90
C LYS A 31 0.03 -1.28 -15.29
N ARG A 32 -0.01 -0.36 -14.31
CA ARG A 32 -0.14 1.08 -14.60
C ARG A 32 1.12 1.64 -15.24
N LEU A 33 2.30 1.23 -14.77
CA LEU A 33 3.57 1.71 -15.30
C LEU A 33 3.84 1.24 -16.74
N GLU A 34 3.29 0.10 -17.16
CA GLU A 34 3.32 -0.37 -18.55
C GLU A 34 2.70 0.65 -19.54
N GLN A 35 1.88 1.58 -19.05
CA GLN A 35 1.23 2.65 -19.82
C GLN A 35 1.97 4.00 -19.75
N THR A 36 3.14 4.04 -19.10
CA THR A 36 3.88 5.28 -18.84
C THR A 36 5.34 5.15 -19.27
N SER A 37 6.02 6.28 -19.44
CA SER A 37 7.47 6.29 -19.69
C SER A 37 8.32 6.27 -18.41
N TRP A 38 7.70 6.16 -17.23
CA TRP A 38 8.42 6.20 -15.95
C TRP A 38 9.17 4.90 -15.70
N LYS A 39 10.44 5.01 -15.31
CA LYS A 39 11.24 3.88 -14.83
C LYS A 39 10.95 3.65 -13.35
N ALA A 40 10.81 2.39 -12.97
CA ALA A 40 10.48 1.99 -11.62
C ALA A 40 11.56 1.08 -11.02
N THR A 41 12.03 1.45 -9.83
CA THR A 41 13.04 0.71 -9.06
C THR A 41 12.48 0.42 -7.68
N TYR A 42 12.35 -0.87 -7.33
CA TYR A 42 11.99 -1.29 -5.98
C TYR A 42 13.24 -1.35 -5.11
N GLN A 43 13.19 -0.72 -3.94
CA GLN A 43 14.32 -0.67 -3.01
C GLN A 43 13.86 -0.96 -1.58
N GLU A 44 14.67 -1.73 -0.87
CA GLU A 44 14.55 -1.86 0.58
C GLU A 44 15.33 -0.74 1.25
N THR A 45 14.68 0.04 2.11
CA THR A 45 15.35 1.01 2.97
C THR A 45 15.47 0.45 4.38
N GLN A 46 16.58 0.75 5.06
CA GLN A 46 16.82 0.36 6.45
C GLN A 46 16.75 1.56 7.41
N ILE A 47 16.63 2.79 6.89
CA ILE A 47 16.71 4.03 7.66
C ILE A 47 15.52 4.93 7.29
N PRO A 48 14.79 5.51 8.27
CA PRO A 48 14.95 5.35 9.72
C PRO A 48 14.41 4.01 10.26
N VAL A 49 13.59 3.31 9.49
CA VAL A 49 13.06 1.96 9.78
C VAL A 49 13.05 1.12 8.50
N PRO A 50 13.09 -0.23 8.60
CA PRO A 50 12.94 -1.11 7.45
C PRO A 50 11.65 -0.82 6.67
N GLY A 51 11.76 -0.60 5.37
CA GLY A 51 10.64 -0.27 4.51
C GLY A 51 10.88 -0.68 3.06
N TYR A 52 9.80 -0.80 2.30
CA TYR A 52 9.84 -1.06 0.86
C TYR A 52 9.41 0.19 0.13
N GLN A 53 10.30 0.75 -0.67
CA GLN A 53 10.04 1.94 -1.47
C GLN A 53 10.05 1.62 -2.95
N LEU A 54 9.23 2.34 -3.70
CA LEU A 54 9.24 2.38 -5.14
C LEU A 54 9.72 3.75 -5.59
N LEU A 55 10.87 3.76 -6.25
CA LEU A 55 11.42 4.93 -6.88
C LEU A 55 10.95 5.00 -8.34
N LEU A 56 10.29 6.09 -8.71
CA LEU A 56 9.83 6.40 -10.06
C LEU A 56 10.66 7.54 -10.64
N GLU A 57 11.18 7.35 -11.85
CA GLU A 57 12.04 8.32 -12.54
C GLU A 57 11.60 8.57 -13.99
N LEU A 58 11.53 9.84 -14.39
CA LEU A 58 11.31 10.27 -15.77
C LEU A 58 12.09 11.55 -16.06
N GLY A 59 13.25 11.42 -16.72
CA GLY A 59 14.17 12.55 -16.92
C GLY A 59 14.63 13.11 -15.57
N ASP A 60 14.40 14.40 -15.34
CA ASP A 60 14.73 15.08 -14.08
C ASP A 60 13.62 14.95 -13.01
N ARG A 61 12.52 14.25 -13.31
CA ARG A 61 11.42 14.05 -12.36
C ARG A 61 11.63 12.77 -11.58
N GLN A 62 11.45 12.86 -10.26
CA GLN A 62 11.56 11.74 -9.34
C GLN A 62 10.34 11.71 -8.40
N LYS A 63 9.80 10.52 -8.14
CA LYS A 63 8.73 10.32 -7.16
C LYS A 63 9.00 9.02 -6.39
N THR A 64 8.98 9.10 -5.06
CA THR A 64 9.18 7.94 -4.19
C THR A 64 7.87 7.59 -3.50
N LEU A 65 7.51 6.32 -3.50
CA LEU A 65 6.33 5.79 -2.83
C LEU A 65 6.74 4.78 -1.78
N ASP A 66 6.09 4.79 -0.61
CA ASP A 66 6.23 3.73 0.38
C ASP A 66 5.15 2.67 0.12
N ILE A 67 5.57 1.44 -0.18
CA ILE A 67 4.67 0.36 -0.55
C ILE A 67 3.83 -0.09 0.67
N TRP A 68 4.38 -0.06 1.88
CA TRP A 68 3.63 -0.43 3.07
C TRP A 68 2.51 0.57 3.37
N GLU A 69 2.78 1.87 3.20
CA GLU A 69 1.76 2.90 3.33
C GLU A 69 0.60 2.68 2.35
N LEU A 70 0.87 2.19 1.13
CA LEU A 70 -0.19 1.79 0.19
C LEU A 70 -0.97 0.57 0.67
N CYS A 71 -0.28 -0.45 1.19
CA CYS A 71 -0.94 -1.63 1.77
C CYS A 71 -1.84 -1.24 2.96
N TYR A 72 -1.40 -0.33 3.83
CA TYR A 72 -2.19 0.16 4.96
C TYR A 72 -3.46 0.90 4.51
N ARG A 73 -3.36 1.72 3.46
CA ARG A 73 -4.53 2.37 2.83
C ARG A 73 -5.55 1.38 2.26
N VAL A 74 -5.11 0.19 1.88
CA VAL A 74 -6.00 -0.89 1.46
C VAL A 74 -6.60 -1.60 2.68
N CYS A 75 -5.78 -2.04 3.62
CA CYS A 75 -6.20 -2.93 4.71
C CYS A 75 -6.95 -2.23 5.85
N PHE A 76 -6.75 -0.92 6.06
CA PHE A 76 -7.28 -0.21 7.22
C PHE A 76 -8.36 0.80 6.83
N ARG A 77 -9.33 1.00 7.71
CA ARG A 77 -10.38 2.01 7.57
C ARG A 77 -9.85 3.38 7.93
N ASP A 78 -10.23 4.38 7.14
CA ASP A 78 -9.93 5.80 7.38
C ASP A 78 -8.44 6.07 7.66
N TYR A 79 -7.56 5.29 7.02
CA TYR A 79 -6.12 5.39 7.23
C TYR A 79 -5.58 6.70 6.67
N VAL A 80 -5.00 7.51 7.55
CA VAL A 80 -4.32 8.75 7.20
C VAL A 80 -2.81 8.59 7.46
N PRO A 81 -1.97 8.65 6.41
CA PRO A 81 -0.52 8.64 6.57
C PRO A 81 -0.06 9.77 7.50
N THR A 82 0.75 9.45 8.50
CA THR A 82 1.38 10.45 9.36
C THR A 82 2.86 10.59 9.01
N PRO A 83 3.40 11.82 8.99
CA PRO A 83 4.80 12.05 8.62
C PRO A 83 5.80 11.50 9.65
N SER A 84 5.36 11.13 10.85
CA SER A 84 6.22 10.52 11.87
C SER A 84 6.09 8.99 11.87
N PRO A 85 7.17 8.24 11.58
CA PRO A 85 7.19 6.78 11.67
C PRO A 85 7.02 6.25 13.09
N GLU A 86 7.45 7.03 14.08
CA GLU A 86 7.56 6.66 15.49
C GLU A 86 6.21 6.74 16.23
N GLN A 87 5.24 7.44 15.65
CA GLN A 87 3.93 7.58 16.26
C GLN A 87 3.09 6.33 16.02
N ALA A 88 2.74 5.65 17.10
CA ALA A 88 1.78 4.56 17.05
C ALA A 88 0.38 5.14 16.81
N CYS A 89 -0.27 4.75 15.72
CA CYS A 89 -1.64 5.14 15.42
C CYS A 89 -2.56 3.93 15.58
N GLU A 90 -3.66 4.11 16.30
CA GLU A 90 -4.67 3.06 16.38
C GLU A 90 -5.41 2.96 15.05
N VAL A 91 -5.39 1.77 14.46
CA VAL A 91 -6.01 1.49 13.17
C VAL A 91 -7.11 0.47 13.32
N ASP A 92 -8.17 0.63 12.54
CA ASP A 92 -9.25 -0.33 12.41
C ASP A 92 -9.09 -1.11 11.10
N ILE A 93 -9.19 -2.44 11.17
CA ILE A 93 -9.13 -3.27 9.97
C ILE A 93 -10.40 -3.08 9.16
N ASP A 94 -10.24 -2.99 7.84
CA ASP A 94 -11.37 -3.02 6.95
C ASP A 94 -11.87 -4.46 6.76
N THR A 95 -12.74 -4.88 7.67
CA THR A 95 -13.32 -6.22 7.69
C THR A 95 -14.20 -6.51 6.48
N SER A 96 -14.56 -5.52 5.66
CA SER A 96 -15.24 -5.80 4.38
C SER A 96 -14.36 -6.49 3.36
N LEU A 97 -13.04 -6.56 3.60
CA LEU A 97 -12.07 -7.31 2.80
C LEU A 97 -11.98 -8.79 3.19
N ILE A 98 -12.79 -9.23 4.16
CA ILE A 98 -12.80 -10.60 4.66
C ILE A 98 -14.21 -11.14 4.48
N ASP A 99 -14.32 -12.27 3.80
CA ASP A 99 -15.57 -13.00 3.58
C ASP A 99 -15.43 -14.41 4.16
N GLU A 100 -16.37 -14.80 5.02
CA GLU A 100 -16.40 -16.09 5.74
C GLU A 100 -15.07 -16.51 6.44
N GLY A 101 -14.21 -15.55 6.77
CA GLY A 101 -12.91 -15.79 7.42
C GLY A 101 -11.72 -15.87 6.46
N ASP A 102 -11.97 -15.78 5.15
CA ASP A 102 -10.95 -15.71 4.11
C ASP A 102 -10.93 -14.33 3.44
N VAL A 103 -9.92 -14.09 2.61
CA VAL A 103 -9.76 -12.82 1.89
C VAL A 103 -10.80 -12.70 0.77
N ASP A 104 -11.54 -11.60 0.76
CA ASP A 104 -12.31 -11.17 -0.41
C ASP A 104 -11.35 -10.61 -1.46
N TRP A 105 -10.94 -11.47 -2.40
CA TRP A 105 -9.95 -11.15 -3.42
C TRP A 105 -10.41 -10.08 -4.40
N GLU A 106 -11.72 -10.01 -4.67
CA GLU A 106 -12.29 -9.03 -5.61
C GLU A 106 -12.23 -7.65 -4.99
N ARG A 107 -12.77 -7.48 -3.77
CA ARG A 107 -12.72 -6.20 -3.05
C ARG A 107 -11.29 -5.75 -2.75
N LEU A 108 -10.41 -6.69 -2.43
CA LEU A 108 -9.00 -6.37 -2.20
C LEU A 108 -8.34 -5.80 -3.45
N ASP A 109 -8.56 -6.42 -4.62
CA ASP A 109 -8.01 -5.93 -5.88
C ASP A 109 -8.64 -4.58 -6.27
N GLU A 110 -9.95 -4.40 -6.07
CA GLU A 110 -10.63 -3.13 -6.32
C GLU A 110 -10.07 -1.98 -5.47
N LYS A 111 -9.86 -2.21 -4.16
CA LYS A 111 -9.24 -1.22 -3.29
C LYS A 111 -7.79 -0.96 -3.68
N ALA A 112 -7.02 -2.01 -3.96
CA ALA A 112 -5.63 -1.88 -4.39
C ALA A 112 -5.53 -1.03 -5.66
N ARG A 113 -6.35 -1.33 -6.68
CA ARG A 113 -6.46 -0.56 -7.92
C ARG A 113 -6.82 0.90 -7.63
N THR A 114 -7.80 1.16 -6.78
CA THR A 114 -8.20 2.53 -6.42
C THR A 114 -7.04 3.31 -5.78
N VAL A 115 -6.33 2.68 -4.83
CA VAL A 115 -5.18 3.28 -4.16
C VAL A 115 -4.04 3.57 -5.15
N THR A 116 -3.70 2.62 -6.03
CA THR A 116 -2.62 2.79 -7.01
C THR A 116 -2.97 3.84 -8.06
N HIS A 117 -4.21 3.89 -8.56
CA HIS A 117 -4.65 4.94 -9.48
C HIS A 117 -4.53 6.33 -8.86
N LEU A 118 -4.93 6.50 -7.61
CA LEU A 118 -4.86 7.79 -6.95
C LEU A 118 -3.41 8.26 -6.75
N VAL A 119 -2.49 7.38 -6.33
CA VAL A 119 -1.08 7.79 -6.11
C VAL A 119 -0.30 7.95 -7.40
N LEU A 120 -0.70 7.29 -8.48
CA LEU A 120 -0.08 7.39 -9.81
C LEU A 120 -0.84 8.33 -10.76
N ALA A 121 -1.86 9.06 -10.29
CA ALA A 121 -2.72 9.91 -11.13
C ALA A 121 -1.93 11.00 -11.87
N ASP A 122 -0.89 11.54 -11.24
CA ASP A 122 -0.07 12.62 -11.81
C ASP A 122 0.99 12.13 -12.82
N LEU A 123 1.09 10.82 -13.05
CA LEU A 123 2.03 10.29 -14.03
C LEU A 123 1.42 10.44 -15.43
N PRO A 124 2.04 11.22 -16.33
CA PRO A 124 1.58 11.30 -17.71
C PRO A 124 1.66 9.93 -18.39
N GLU A 125 0.65 9.63 -19.20
CA GLU A 125 0.64 8.47 -20.09
C GLU A 125 1.67 8.69 -21.22
N ALA A 126 2.23 7.60 -21.72
CA ALA A 126 3.30 7.62 -22.74
C ALA A 126 2.79 7.96 -24.14
#